data_AF-A0A3C1ZBB6-F1
#
_entry.id   AF-A0A3C1ZBB6-F1
#
_cell.length_a   1.000
_cell.length_b   1.000
_cell.length_c   1.000
_cell.angle_alpha   90.00
_cell.angle_beta   90.00
_cell.angle_gamma   90.00
#
_symmetry.space_group_name_H-M   'P 1'
#
loop_
_entity.id
_entity.type
_entity.pdbx_description
1 polymer ?
#
loop_
_entity_poly.entity_id
_entity_poly.type
_entity_poly.pdbx_seq_one_letter_code
_entity_poly.pdbx_strand_id
1 'polypeptide(L)'
;KAPKNKAVYYLVCASFNTLEDAVKTSENMSEVLFYPVYKATVEGRTVYRLCCECYYSKEKAQKRCAELASMTFSNDIWVWKSNGLAQCVYVPQSPADEPGVESKPLVPQW
;
A
#
# COMPACT_ATOMS: atom_id res chain seq x y z
N LYS A 1 22.83 -12.67 12.72
CA LYS A 1 23.01 -11.63 11.66
C LYS A 1 21.65 -11.01 11.40
N ALA A 2 21.41 -9.76 11.79
CA ALA A 2 20.14 -9.07 11.51
C ALA A 2 19.93 -8.97 9.98
N PRO A 3 18.70 -9.12 9.47
CA PRO A 3 18.44 -9.01 8.04
C PRO A 3 18.85 -7.61 7.58
N LYS A 4 19.77 -7.55 6.60
CA LYS A 4 20.10 -6.30 5.90
C LYS A 4 18.79 -5.70 5.42
N ASN A 5 18.45 -4.47 5.86
CA ASN A 5 17.28 -3.69 5.45
C ASN A 5 17.04 -3.85 3.93
N LYS A 6 16.17 -4.79 3.54
CA LYS A 6 15.83 -5.01 2.15
C LYS A 6 14.84 -3.91 1.80
N ALA A 7 15.17 -3.10 0.79
CA ALA A 7 14.26 -2.08 0.29
C ALA A 7 12.93 -2.74 -0.08
N VAL A 8 11.83 -2.14 0.38
CA VAL A 8 10.47 -2.54 0.03
C VAL A 8 9.94 -1.57 -1.01
N TYR A 9 9.39 -2.10 -2.09
CA TYR A 9 8.80 -1.40 -3.21
C TYR A 9 7.29 -1.58 -3.14
N TYR A 10 6.56 -0.48 -2.96
CA TYR A 10 5.11 -0.47 -2.89
C TYR A 10 4.53 -0.03 -4.24
N LEU A 11 3.41 -0.63 -4.64
CA LEU A 11 2.60 -0.12 -5.73
C LEU A 11 1.61 0.87 -5.12
N VAL A 12 1.75 2.13 -5.51
CA VAL A 12 0.92 3.23 -5.03
C VAL A 12 -0.14 3.53 -6.07
N CYS A 13 -1.39 3.57 -5.65
CA CYS A 13 -2.54 3.89 -6.51
C CYS A 13 -2.94 5.35 -6.41
N ALA A 14 -2.70 5.99 -5.26
CA ALA A 14 -3.00 7.40 -5.04
C ALA A 14 -2.15 7.99 -3.91
N SER A 15 -2.03 9.32 -3.91
CA SER A 15 -1.36 10.08 -2.84
C SER A 15 -2.21 11.26 -2.41
N PHE A 16 -2.29 11.47 -1.10
CA PHE A 16 -3.12 12.47 -0.47
C PHE A 16 -2.30 13.32 0.50
N ASN A 17 -2.76 14.55 0.75
CA ASN A 17 -2.14 15.45 1.74
C ASN A 17 -2.69 15.23 3.15
N THR A 18 -3.83 14.57 3.28
CA THR A 18 -4.49 14.28 4.56
C THR A 18 -4.69 12.77 4.72
N LEU A 19 -4.72 12.31 5.98
CA LEU A 19 -5.06 10.93 6.29
C LEU A 19 -6.53 10.64 5.98
N GLU A 20 -7.42 11.59 6.27
CA GLU A 20 -8.87 11.45 6.09
C GLU A 20 -9.24 11.17 4.63
N ASP A 21 -8.68 11.93 3.68
CA ASP A 21 -8.94 11.71 2.25
C ASP A 21 -8.40 10.36 1.78
N ALA A 22 -7.25 9.94 2.31
CA ALA A 22 -6.64 8.65 1.98
C ALA A 22 -7.48 7.47 2.51
N VAL A 23 -7.97 7.56 3.74
CA VAL A 23 -8.85 6.55 4.36
C VAL A 23 -10.17 6.48 3.62
N LYS A 24 -10.83 7.62 3.42
CA LYS A 24 -12.09 7.67 2.68
C LYS A 24 -11.97 7.09 1.27
N THR A 25 -10.84 7.34 0.59
CA THR A 25 -10.62 6.76 -0.74
C THR A 25 -10.32 5.26 -0.67
N SER A 26 -9.56 4.81 0.32
CA SER A 26 -9.29 3.39 0.59
C SER A 26 -10.58 2.60 0.80
N GLU A 27 -11.53 3.14 1.57
CA GLU A 27 -12.82 2.51 1.85
C GLU A 27 -13.78 2.50 0.65
N ASN A 28 -13.64 3.46 -0.26
CA ASN A 28 -14.45 3.53 -1.49
C ASN A 28 -13.84 2.75 -2.67
N MET A 29 -12.55 2.39 -2.60
CA MET A 29 -11.92 1.57 -3.63
C MET A 29 -12.32 0.10 -3.45
N SER A 30 -12.73 -0.52 -4.57
CA SER A 30 -13.26 -1.89 -4.68
C SER A 30 -12.72 -2.91 -3.66
N GLU A 31 -13.64 -3.71 -3.11
CA GLU A 31 -13.45 -4.79 -2.12
C GLU A 31 -12.42 -5.88 -2.50
N VAL A 32 -11.94 -5.88 -3.73
CA VAL A 32 -11.06 -6.95 -4.26
C VAL A 32 -9.59 -6.74 -3.88
N LEU A 33 -9.18 -5.51 -3.57
CA LEU A 33 -7.80 -5.19 -3.24
C LEU A 33 -7.74 -4.46 -1.90
N PHE A 34 -6.90 -4.96 -0.98
CA PHE A 34 -6.61 -4.24 0.25
C PHE A 34 -5.74 -3.04 -0.08
N TYR A 35 -6.17 -1.85 0.32
CA TYR A 35 -5.47 -0.60 0.06
C TYR A 35 -4.96 0.06 1.34
N PRO A 36 -3.98 -0.53 2.07
CA PRO A 36 -3.38 0.11 3.22
C PRO A 36 -2.81 1.50 2.90
N VAL A 37 -3.00 2.42 3.86
CA VAL A 37 -2.47 3.78 3.78
C VAL A 37 -1.16 3.85 4.54
N TYR A 38 -0.14 4.34 3.86
CA TYR A 38 1.19 4.57 4.41
C TYR A 38 1.49 6.06 4.52
N LYS A 39 2.05 6.46 5.66
CA LYS A 39 2.59 7.81 5.82
C LYS A 39 3.99 7.87 5.20
N ALA A 40 4.22 8.86 4.35
CA ALA A 40 5.52 9.16 3.75
C ALA A 40 5.84 10.65 3.88
N THR A 41 7.12 11.00 3.74
CA THR A 41 7.56 12.38 3.64
C THR A 41 8.14 12.60 2.24
N VAL A 42 7.64 13.62 1.54
CA VAL A 42 8.07 14.01 0.19
C VAL A 42 8.40 15.49 0.24
N GLU A 43 9.66 15.84 -0.06
CA GLU A 43 10.10 17.25 -0.09
C GLU A 43 9.77 18.04 1.20
N GLY A 44 9.87 17.38 2.35
CA GLY A 44 9.56 17.97 3.65
C GLY A 44 8.07 18.04 4.01
N ARG A 45 7.17 17.57 3.13
CA ARG A 45 5.73 17.49 3.39
C ARG A 45 5.31 16.07 3.72
N THR A 46 4.39 15.94 4.68
CA THR A 46 3.74 14.65 4.95
C THR A 46 2.74 14.36 3.84
N VAL A 47 2.80 13.15 3.29
CA VAL A 47 1.81 12.63 2.35
C VAL A 47 1.35 11.25 2.79
N TYR A 48 0.15 10.88 2.39
CA TYR A 48 -0.48 9.61 2.69
C TYR A 48 -0.68 8.85 1.40
N ARG A 49 -0.04 7.70 1.27
CA ARG A 49 -0.01 6.90 0.05
C ARG A 49 -0.88 5.69 0.21
N LEU A 50 -1.81 5.53 -0.71
CA LEU A 50 -2.69 4.38 -0.78
C LEU A 50 -1.98 3.33 -1.64
N CYS A 51 -1.62 2.21 -1.01
CA CYS A 51 -0.80 1.16 -1.63
C CYS A 51 -1.60 -0.13 -1.76
N CYS A 52 -1.49 -0.85 -2.88
CA CYS A 52 -2.20 -2.12 -3.08
C CYS A 52 -1.31 -3.35 -2.85
N GLU A 53 -0.03 -3.28 -3.21
CA GLU A 53 0.89 -4.42 -3.15
C GLU A 53 2.30 -3.97 -2.72
N CYS A 54 3.09 -4.89 -2.16
CA CYS A 54 4.49 -4.63 -1.80
C CYS A 54 5.44 -5.76 -2.23
N TYR A 55 6.67 -5.40 -2.60
CA TYR A 55 7.64 -6.28 -3.22
C TYR A 55 9.05 -5.98 -2.70
N TYR A 56 9.88 -7.02 -2.53
CA TYR A 56 11.31 -6.84 -2.22
C TYR A 56 12.20 -6.69 -3.47
N SER A 57 11.63 -6.86 -4.66
CA SER A 57 12.33 -6.70 -5.95
C SER A 57 11.69 -5.57 -6.74
N LYS A 58 12.53 -4.60 -7.14
CA LYS A 58 12.13 -3.48 -8.00
C LYS A 58 11.52 -3.98 -9.31
N GLU A 59 12.15 -4.97 -9.94
CA GLU A 59 11.72 -5.50 -11.23
C GLU A 59 10.34 -6.15 -11.14
N LYS A 60 10.08 -6.92 -10.08
CA LYS A 60 8.74 -7.53 -9.85
C LYS A 60 7.68 -6.44 -9.63
N ALA A 61 7.99 -5.43 -8.84
CA ALA A 61 7.08 -4.31 -8.60
C ALA A 61 6.74 -3.58 -9.91
N GLN A 62 7.74 -3.31 -10.74
CA GLN A 62 7.56 -2.62 -12.03
C GLN A 62 6.76 -3.44 -13.02
N LYS A 63 7.03 -4.75 -13.12
CA LYS A 63 6.26 -5.65 -13.98
C LYS A 63 4.78 -5.66 -13.57
N ARG A 64 4.51 -5.83 -12.27
CA ARG A 64 3.14 -5.82 -11.76
C ARG A 64 2.44 -4.48 -11.98
N CYS A 65 3.15 -3.38 -11.77
CA CYS A 65 2.64 -2.03 -12.03
C CYS A 65 2.20 -1.87 -13.49
N ALA A 66 2.99 -2.37 -14.45
CA ALA A 66 2.66 -2.33 -15.87
C ALA A 66 1.46 -3.23 -16.22
N GLU A 67 1.35 -4.41 -15.58
CA GLU A 67 0.18 -5.30 -15.73
C GLU A 67 -1.10 -4.66 -15.20
N LEU A 68 -1.05 -3.99 -14.04
CA LEU A 68 -2.23 -3.33 -13.47
C LEU A 68 -2.64 -2.09 -14.28
N ALA A 69 -1.67 -1.29 -14.74
CA ALA A 69 -1.93 -0.12 -15.57
C ALA A 69 -2.64 -0.49 -16.88
N SER A 70 -2.33 -1.65 -17.48
CA SER A 70 -3.00 -2.12 -18.69
C SER A 70 -4.41 -2.69 -18.43
N MET A 71 -4.68 -3.20 -17.22
CA MET A 71 -5.98 -3.79 -16.86
C MET A 71 -7.02 -2.79 -16.36
N THR A 72 -6.60 -1.75 -15.63
CA THR A 72 -7.53 -0.95 -14.82
C THR A 72 -8.00 0.37 -15.46
N PHE A 73 -7.58 0.70 -16.69
CA PHE A 73 -7.74 2.05 -17.29
C PHE A 73 -7.23 3.21 -16.41
N SER A 74 -6.63 2.90 -15.26
CA SER A 74 -6.13 3.83 -14.26
C SER A 74 -4.64 3.98 -14.49
N ASN A 75 -4.25 5.07 -15.16
CA ASN A 75 -2.86 5.34 -15.54
C ASN A 75 -1.99 5.83 -14.36
N ASP A 76 -2.56 5.94 -13.16
CA ASP A 76 -1.93 6.57 -12.01
C ASP A 76 -1.39 5.57 -10.98
N ILE A 77 -1.01 4.35 -11.39
CA ILE A 77 -0.29 3.42 -10.50
C ILE A 77 1.21 3.60 -10.72
N TRP A 78 1.99 3.77 -9.65
CA TRP A 78 3.45 3.86 -9.73
C TRP A 78 4.16 3.11 -8.60
N VAL A 79 5.43 2.78 -8.84
CA VAL A 79 6.28 2.10 -7.85
C VAL A 79 6.95 3.11 -6.94
N TRP A 80 6.74 2.97 -5.63
CA TRP A 80 7.43 3.71 -4.60
C TRP A 80 8.43 2.83 -3.84
N LYS A 81 9.71 3.21 -3.87
CA LYS A 81 10.73 2.62 -2.99
C LYS A 81 10.65 3.28 -1.61
N SER A 82 10.35 2.50 -0.58
CA SER A 82 10.46 2.99 0.79
C SER A 82 11.92 3.08 1.22
N ASN A 83 12.34 4.23 1.75
CA ASN A 83 13.69 4.47 2.28
C ASN A 83 13.86 3.95 3.74
N GLY A 84 12.95 3.09 4.20
CA GLY A 84 12.86 2.54 5.56
C GLY A 84 11.60 1.68 5.72
N LEU A 85 11.17 1.40 6.96
CA LEU A 85 9.83 0.86 7.20
C LEU A 85 8.82 1.98 6.92
N ALA A 86 8.07 1.88 5.82
CA ALA A 86 6.92 2.76 5.59
C ALA A 86 5.96 2.57 6.77
N GLN A 87 5.58 3.66 7.44
CA GLN A 87 4.67 3.57 8.57
C GLN A 87 3.25 3.37 8.04
N CYS A 88 2.74 2.14 8.12
CA CYS A 88 1.34 1.87 7.88
C CYS A 88 0.52 2.57 8.97
N VAL A 89 -0.38 3.45 8.55
CA VAL A 89 -1.22 4.26 9.47
C VAL A 89 -2.69 3.86 9.40
N TYR A 90 -3.09 3.11 8.37
CA TYR A 90 -4.43 2.55 8.25
C TYR A 90 -4.39 1.31 7.34
N VAL A 91 -5.16 0.29 7.72
CA VAL A 91 -5.44 -0.89 6.91
C VAL A 91 -6.96 -0.99 6.84
N PRO A 92 -7.59 -0.94 5.65
CA PRO A 92 -9.03 -1.14 5.56
C PRO A 92 -9.38 -2.52 6.11
N GLN A 93 -10.38 -2.58 6.97
CA GLN A 93 -10.92 -3.86 7.42
C GLN A 93 -11.61 -4.52 6.24
N SER A 94 -11.33 -5.82 6.01
CA SER A 94 -12.05 -6.56 4.99
C SER A 94 -13.54 -6.60 5.37
N PRO A 95 -14.48 -6.39 4.44
CA PRO A 95 -15.91 -6.59 4.71
C PRO A 95 -16.25 -8.05 5.09
N ALA A 96 -15.27 -8.98 5.02
CA ALA A 96 -15.40 -10.38 5.40
C ALA A 96 -15.24 -10.67 6.91
N ASP A 97 -15.03 -9.67 7.76
CA ASP A 97 -15.11 -9.85 9.23
C ASP A 97 -16.60 -9.87 9.66
N GLU A 98 -17.33 -10.92 9.25
CA GLU A 98 -18.49 -11.36 10.04
C GLU A 98 -17.99 -11.69 11.46
N PRO A 99 -18.72 -11.34 12.52
CA PRO A 99 -18.29 -11.61 13.90
C PRO A 99 -18.16 -13.12 14.12
N GLY A 100 -16.95 -13.67 13.97
CA GLY A 100 -16.69 -15.10 14.15
C GLY A 100 -15.47 -15.70 13.46
N VAL A 101 -14.77 -14.98 12.57
CA VAL A 101 -13.54 -15.49 11.94
C VAL A 101 -12.32 -14.79 12.53
N GLU A 102 -11.44 -15.54 13.19
CA GLU A 102 -10.12 -15.03 13.62
C GLU A 102 -9.30 -14.59 12.40
N SER A 103 -9.35 -13.29 12.13
CA SER A 103 -8.49 -12.62 11.16
C SER A 103 -7.05 -12.63 11.69
N LYS A 104 -6.27 -13.62 11.27
CA LYS A 104 -4.82 -13.59 11.45
C LYS A 104 -4.27 -12.37 10.70
N PRO A 105 -3.50 -11.48 11.35
CA PRO A 105 -2.92 -10.35 10.66
C PRO A 105 -2.02 -10.85 9.52
N LEU A 106 -2.26 -10.36 8.29
CA LEU A 106 -1.32 -10.44 7.16
C LEU A 106 -0.09 -9.53 7.36
N VAL A 107 0.10 -9.03 8.58
CA VAL A 107 1.29 -8.29 8.96
C VAL A 107 2.41 -9.32 9.17
N PRO A 108 3.57 -9.21 8.50
CA PRO A 108 4.70 -10.06 8.83
C PRO A 108 5.04 -9.89 10.31
N GLN A 109 4.98 -11.00 11.07
CA GLN A 109 5.48 -11.05 12.44
C GLN A 109 7.01 -10.94 12.39
N TRP A 110 7.56 -10.12 13.29
CA TRP A 110 8.94 -9.62 13.27
C TRP A 110 9.99 -10.67 13.67
#